data_AF-A0A4Y2C3S8-F1
#
_entry.id   AF-A0A4Y2C3S8-F1
#
_cell.length_a   1.000
_cell.length_b   1.000
_cell.length_c   1.000
_cell.angle_alpha   90.00
_cell.angle_beta   90.00
_cell.angle_gamma   90.00
#
_symmetry.space_group_name_H-M   'P 1'
#
loop_
_entity.id
_entity.type
_entity.pdbx_description
1 polymer ?
#
loop_
_entity_poly.entity_id
_entity_poly.type
_entity_poly.pdbx_seq_one_letter_code
_entity_poly.pdbx_strand_id
1 'polypeptide(L)'
;MVGSIVSCVTQQLIESFVWEQMIHTSYRLDLEPSNFLLFLHLKRLLSDQHFDDDEEVKDVLTSWLTSQAATLYDAGIQNLISRYSKFLNVLGNYFEK
;
A
#
# COMPACT_ATOMS: atom_id res chain seq x y z
N MET A 1 -9.20 -2.82 -10.81
CA MET A 1 -8.05 -3.67 -10.43
C MET A 1 -8.31 -4.54 -9.18
N VAL A 2 -9.53 -4.62 -8.63
CA VAL A 2 -9.78 -5.46 -7.43
C VAL A 2 -10.10 -6.92 -7.81
N GLY A 3 -10.71 -7.15 -8.98
CA GLY A 3 -11.18 -8.48 -9.40
C GLY A 3 -10.09 -9.55 -9.61
N SER A 4 -8.83 -9.16 -9.85
CA SER A 4 -7.75 -10.14 -10.04
C SER A 4 -7.25 -10.73 -8.73
N ILE A 5 -7.27 -9.98 -7.61
CA ILE A 5 -6.71 -10.42 -6.32
C ILE A 5 -7.68 -11.35 -5.58
N VAL A 6 -8.99 -11.16 -5.78
CA VAL A 6 -10.06 -12.03 -5.26
C VAL A 6 -10.40 -13.20 -6.20
N SER A 7 -9.66 -13.38 -7.30
CA SER A 7 -9.83 -14.53 -8.18
C SER A 7 -9.47 -15.83 -7.47
N CYS A 8 -10.19 -16.91 -7.79
CA CYS A 8 -9.97 -18.25 -7.23
C CYS A 8 -8.51 -18.70 -7.37
N VAL A 9 -7.90 -18.47 -8.55
CA VAL A 9 -6.50 -18.84 -8.81
C VAL A 9 -5.55 -18.12 -7.85
N THR A 10 -5.78 -16.84 -7.60
CA THR A 10 -4.94 -16.04 -6.70
C THR A 10 -5.14 -16.43 -5.24
N GLN A 11 -6.37 -16.73 -4.83
CA GLN A 11 -6.69 -17.20 -3.48
C GLN A 11 -6.04 -18.56 -3.18
N GLN A 12 -6.10 -19.50 -4.12
CA GLN A 12 -5.41 -20.80 -4.01
C GLN A 12 -3.89 -20.64 -3.85
N LEU A 13 -3.27 -19.69 -4.57
CA LEU A 13 -1.85 -19.39 -4.42
C LEU A 13 -1.54 -18.82 -3.03
N ILE A 14 -2.33 -17.86 -2.54
CA ILE A 14 -2.18 -17.28 -1.20
C ILE A 14 -2.25 -18.38 -0.13
N GLU A 15 -3.23 -19.26 -0.22
CA GLU A 15 -3.38 -20.41 0.68
C GLU A 15 -2.17 -21.36 0.61
N SER A 16 -1.64 -21.62 -0.59
CA SER A 16 -0.47 -22.49 -0.76
C SER A 16 0.80 -21.94 -0.11
N PHE A 17 0.92 -20.61 -0.01
CA PHE A 17 2.01 -19.94 0.70
C PHE A 17 1.76 -19.80 2.20
N VAL A 18 0.56 -20.18 2.69
CA VAL A 18 0.14 -20.04 4.09
C VAL A 18 0.20 -18.57 4.54
N TRP A 19 -0.18 -17.65 3.66
CA TRP A 19 -0.20 -16.22 3.95
C TRP A 19 -1.56 -15.78 4.49
N GLU A 20 -1.55 -15.05 5.61
CA GLU A 20 -2.76 -14.43 6.14
C GLU A 20 -3.09 -13.15 5.37
N GLN A 21 -4.34 -13.05 4.91
CA GLN A 21 -4.82 -11.85 4.22
C GLN A 21 -5.47 -10.89 5.23
N MET A 22 -4.96 -9.67 5.32
CA MET A 22 -5.57 -8.63 6.15
C MET A 22 -6.95 -8.26 5.63
N ILE A 23 -7.89 -8.01 6.55
CA ILE A 23 -9.26 -7.57 6.21
C ILE A 23 -9.17 -6.21 5.53
N HIS A 24 -9.55 -6.16 4.26
CA HIS A 24 -9.63 -4.95 3.47
C HIS A 24 -11.09 -4.65 3.14
N THR A 25 -11.67 -3.63 3.77
CA THR A 25 -13.00 -3.15 3.41
C THR A 25 -12.96 -2.52 2.02
N SER A 26 -13.93 -2.85 1.15
CA SER A 26 -14.03 -2.25 -0.18
C SER A 26 -14.00 -0.71 -0.09
N TYR A 27 -13.28 -0.07 -1.00
CA TYR A 27 -13.17 1.39 -1.17
C TYR A 27 -12.34 2.18 -0.14
N ARG A 28 -11.65 1.53 0.81
CA ARG A 28 -10.79 2.25 1.79
C ARG A 28 -9.33 2.37 1.38
N LEU A 29 -9.12 3.22 0.39
CA LEU A 29 -7.82 3.69 -0.10
C LEU A 29 -6.95 4.36 0.98
N ASP A 30 -7.56 4.79 2.09
CA ASP A 30 -6.87 5.43 3.21
C ASP A 30 -6.23 4.43 4.18
N LEU A 31 -6.58 3.15 4.09
CA LEU A 31 -5.97 2.08 4.87
C LEU A 31 -4.83 1.37 4.11
N GLU A 32 -4.64 1.68 2.82
CA GLU A 32 -3.63 1.02 2.00
C GLU A 32 -2.29 1.79 2.06
N PRO A 33 -1.20 1.20 2.61
CA PRO A 33 0.10 1.85 2.71
C PRO A 33 0.65 2.32 1.37
N SER A 34 0.41 1.54 0.31
CA SER A 34 0.81 1.89 -1.04
C SER A 34 0.22 3.25 -1.46
N ASN A 35 -1.06 3.49 -1.16
CA ASN A 35 -1.81 4.62 -1.65
C ASN A 35 -1.55 5.91 -0.86
N PHE A 36 -1.49 5.85 0.48
CA PHE A 36 -1.25 7.06 1.28
C PHE A 36 0.23 7.42 1.43
N LEU A 37 1.15 6.49 1.19
CA LEU A 37 2.59 6.72 1.37
C LEU A 37 3.36 6.57 0.05
N LEU A 38 3.46 5.35 -0.49
CA LEU A 38 4.34 5.07 -1.63
C LEU A 38 3.97 5.90 -2.86
N PHE A 39 2.73 5.83 -3.31
CA PHE A 39 2.26 6.57 -4.49
C PHE A 39 2.28 8.09 -4.28
N LEU A 40 2.10 8.57 -3.04
CA LEU A 40 2.22 10.00 -2.73
C LEU A 40 3.65 10.50 -2.94
N HIS A 41 4.63 9.74 -2.44
CA HIS A 41 6.05 10.09 -2.58
C HIS A 41 6.53 9.90 -4.02
N LEU A 42 6.11 8.82 -4.69
CA LEU A 42 6.42 8.59 -6.10
C LEU A 42 5.84 9.68 -6.99
N LYS A 43 4.60 10.10 -6.75
CA LYS A 43 4.01 11.22 -7.50
C LYS A 43 4.87 12.47 -7.37
N ARG A 44 5.36 12.80 -6.17
CA ARG A 44 6.26 13.95 -5.97
C ARG A 44 7.59 13.79 -6.68
N LEU A 45 8.20 12.60 -6.62
CA LEU A 45 9.45 12.30 -7.31
C LEU A 45 9.33 12.50 -8.83
N LEU A 46 8.22 12.02 -9.39
CA LEU A 46 7.99 11.97 -10.83
C LEU A 46 7.32 13.23 -11.40
N SER A 47 6.76 14.12 -10.55
CA SER A 47 5.95 15.26 -11.03
C SER A 47 6.73 16.28 -11.85
N ASP A 48 8.04 16.41 -11.62
CA ASP A 48 8.88 17.45 -12.23
C ASP A 48 9.95 16.87 -13.19
N GLN A 49 9.79 15.61 -13.61
CA GLN A 49 10.76 14.93 -14.48
C GLN A 49 10.12 14.53 -15.81
N HIS A 50 10.87 14.75 -16.89
CA HIS A 50 10.60 14.16 -18.20
C HIS A 50 11.54 12.99 -18.37
N PHE A 51 11.02 11.87 -18.87
CA PHE A 51 11.79 10.66 -19.11
C PHE A 51 11.64 10.29 -20.58
N ASP A 52 12.74 9.92 -21.22
CA ASP A 52 12.75 9.57 -22.64
C ASP A 52 12.27 8.12 -22.86
N ASP A 53 12.46 7.24 -21.88
CA ASP A 53 12.03 5.84 -21.93
C ASP A 53 11.72 5.22 -20.55
N ASP A 54 11.22 3.99 -20.57
CA ASP A 54 10.83 3.23 -19.37
C ASP A 54 12.04 2.80 -18.51
N GLU A 55 13.24 2.63 -19.10
CA GLU A 55 14.44 2.26 -18.33
C GLU A 55 14.92 3.43 -17.47
N GLU A 56 14.85 4.67 -17.99
CA GLU A 56 15.18 5.86 -17.21
C GLU A 56 14.26 6.00 -15.98
N VAL A 57 12.97 5.72 -16.15
CA VAL A 57 11.99 5.69 -15.03
C VAL A 57 12.36 4.61 -14.03
N LYS A 58 12.72 3.39 -14.49
CA LYS A 58 13.11 2.28 -13.61
C LYS A 58 14.36 2.60 -12.82
N ASP A 59 15.36 3.23 -13.43
CA ASP A 59 16.62 3.60 -12.78
C ASP A 59 16.39 4.63 -11.67
N VAL A 60 15.62 5.68 -11.96
CA VAL A 60 15.27 6.71 -10.96
C VAL A 60 14.45 6.12 -9.81
N LEU A 61 13.46 5.30 -10.11
CA LEU A 61 12.65 4.62 -9.10
C LEU A 61 13.48 3.67 -8.23
N THR A 62 14.37 2.90 -8.85
CA THR A 62 15.23 1.94 -8.14
C THR A 62 16.19 2.66 -7.22
N SER A 63 16.89 3.69 -7.72
CA SER A 63 17.81 4.51 -6.92
C SER A 63 17.09 5.20 -5.74
N TRP A 64 15.90 5.75 -5.99
CA TRP A 64 15.09 6.36 -4.94
C TRP A 64 14.62 5.35 -3.89
N LEU A 65 14.14 4.18 -4.30
CA LEU A 65 13.75 3.11 -3.38
C LEU A 65 14.97 2.62 -2.58
N THR A 66 16.11 2.40 -3.20
CA THR A 66 17.32 1.96 -2.48
C THR A 66 17.76 2.98 -1.42
N SER A 67 17.57 4.27 -1.66
CA SER A 67 17.95 5.32 -0.70
C SER A 67 16.92 5.56 0.41
N GLN A 68 15.62 5.35 0.17
CA GLN A 68 14.56 5.74 1.11
C GLN A 68 13.67 4.59 1.61
N ALA A 69 13.78 3.38 1.05
CA ALA A 69 12.87 2.27 1.36
C ALA A 69 12.77 1.98 2.86
N ALA A 70 13.90 1.88 3.57
CA ALA A 70 13.89 1.54 4.99
C ALA A 70 13.07 2.53 5.82
N THR A 71 13.32 3.83 5.67
CA THR A 71 12.61 4.89 6.40
C THR A 71 11.15 5.00 5.97
N LEU A 72 10.87 4.86 4.67
CA LEU A 72 9.50 4.90 4.16
C LEU A 72 8.67 3.73 4.69
N TYR A 73 9.18 2.50 4.61
CA TYR A 73 8.43 1.33 5.08
C TYR A 73 8.23 1.38 6.60
N ASP A 74 9.22 1.80 7.37
CA ASP A 74 9.07 1.96 8.82
C ASP A 74 7.96 2.99 9.16
N ALA A 75 8.05 4.20 8.60
CA ALA A 75 7.03 5.24 8.80
C ALA A 75 5.64 4.81 8.29
N GLY A 76 5.59 4.04 7.20
CA GLY A 76 4.38 3.48 6.61
C GLY A 76 3.69 2.48 7.52
N ILE A 77 4.46 1.55 8.10
CA ILE A 77 3.95 0.54 9.05
C ILE A 77 3.41 1.23 10.30
N GLN A 78 4.13 2.19 10.87
CA GLN A 78 3.64 2.93 12.05
C GLN A 78 2.35 3.70 11.76
N ASN A 79 2.25 4.34 10.59
CA ASN A 79 1.02 4.99 10.15
C ASN A 79 -0.12 3.99 9.96
N LEU A 80 0.16 2.79 9.43
CA LEU A 80 -0.84 1.74 9.24
C LEU A 80 -1.43 1.31 10.59
N ILE A 81 -0.59 1.05 11.59
CA ILE A 81 -1.02 0.69 12.95
C ILE A 81 -1.94 1.78 13.53
N SER A 82 -1.54 3.05 13.41
CA SER A 82 -2.36 4.17 13.90
C SER A 82 -3.72 4.27 13.19
N ARG A 83 -3.75 4.09 11.86
CA ARG A 83 -4.97 4.16 11.06
C ARG A 83 -5.91 3.00 11.36
N TYR A 84 -5.39 1.78 11.49
CA TYR A 84 -6.18 0.60 11.88
C TYR A 84 -6.74 0.72 13.29
N SER A 85 -5.95 1.20 14.25
CA SER A 85 -6.44 1.46 15.62
C SER A 85 -7.62 2.45 15.62
N LYS A 86 -7.51 3.56 14.88
CA LYS A 86 -8.62 4.51 14.73
C LYS A 86 -9.84 3.88 14.06
N PHE A 87 -9.64 3.08 13.02
CA PHE A 87 -10.74 2.40 12.33
C PHE A 87 -11.49 1.45 13.25
N LEU A 88 -10.77 0.62 14.00
CA LEU A 88 -11.37 -0.34 14.93
C LEU A 88 -12.14 0.39 16.05
N ASN A 89 -11.61 1.50 16.57
CA ASN A 89 -12.34 2.32 17.55
C ASN A 89 -13.62 2.93 16.98
N VAL A 90 -13.59 3.43 15.74
CA VAL A 90 -14.79 3.97 15.08
C VAL A 90 -15.84 2.88 14.83
N LEU A 91 -15.41 1.69 14.41
CA LEU A 91 -16.31 0.54 14.28
C LEU A 91 -16.90 0.12 15.63
N GLY A 92 -16.08 0.00 16.68
CA GLY A 92 -16.55 -0.33 18.03
C GLY A 92 -17.62 0.64 18.52
N ASN A 93 -17.39 1.94 18.38
CA ASN A 93 -18.36 2.99 18.71
C ASN A 93 -19.65 2.93 17.87
N TYR A 94 -19.60 2.34 16.67
CA TYR A 94 -20.78 2.15 15.82
C TYR A 94 -21.64 0.95 16.26
N PHE A 95 -21.02 -0.10 16.82
CA PHE A 95 -21.71 -1.31 17.30
C PHE A 95 -22.13 -1.26 18.78
N GLU A 96 -21.55 -0.36 19.59
CA GLU A 96 -21.90 -0.16 21.01
C GLU A 96 -23.09 0.80 21.25
N LYS A 97 -23.85 1.13 20.21
CA LYS A 97 -25.02 2.00 20.29
C LYS A 97 -26.29 1.28 19.81
#